data_AF-A0A7S1JU59-F1
#
_entry.id   AF-A0A7S1JU59-F1
#
_cell.length_a   1.000
_cell.length_b   1.000
_cell.length_c   1.000
_cell.angle_alpha   90.00
_cell.angle_beta   90.00
_cell.angle_gamma   90.00
#
_symmetry.space_group_name_H-M   'P 1'
#
loop_
_entity.id
_entity.type
_entity.pdbx_description
1 polymer ?
#
loop_
_entity_poly.entity_id
_entity_poly.type
_entity_poly.pdbx_seq_one_letter_code
_entity_poly.pdbx_strand_id
1 'polypeptide(L)'
;GTRHTFRSVTLAARHFDLPVKLFRSIIFTTDRFAYRSLAKWTFQLARQETNEEGEAFRSIPFLRDERGKAPMVSNKGRVRHTNGRVTLGCLTSLGYRRIQLQSRMHQVHRLVALVWQHRQLRELLQKGHEERDLEVHHVDGDKTNNTAENLQWLSKLEH
;
A
#
# COMPACT_ATOMS: atom_id res chain seq x y z
N GLY A 1 28.75 16.49 -10.71
CA GLY A 1 27.96 15.90 -11.79
C GLY A 1 26.61 16.57 -11.86
N THR A 2 26.11 16.89 -13.06
CA THR A 2 24.82 17.55 -13.27
C THR A 2 23.67 16.63 -12.88
N ARG A 3 22.72 17.14 -12.08
CA ARG A 3 21.53 16.39 -11.66
C ARG A 3 20.36 16.75 -12.58
N HIS A 4 19.77 15.75 -13.23
CA HIS A 4 18.56 15.91 -14.03
C HIS A 4 17.39 15.23 -13.31
N THR A 5 16.23 15.88 -13.31
CA THR A 5 14.99 15.34 -12.75
C THR A 5 13.91 15.30 -13.81
N PHE A 6 13.18 14.20 -13.86
CA PHE A 6 12.10 13.96 -14.83
C PHE A 6 10.84 13.60 -14.08
N ARG A 7 9.71 14.19 -14.46
CA ARG A 7 8.39 13.89 -13.86
C ARG A 7 7.84 12.52 -14.26
N SER A 8 8.44 11.84 -15.23
CA SER A 8 8.04 10.48 -15.61
C SER A 8 9.18 9.71 -16.27
N VAL A 9 9.11 8.38 -16.19
CA VAL A 9 10.05 7.48 -16.87
C VAL A 9 10.01 7.66 -18.39
N THR A 10 8.84 7.97 -18.95
CA THR A 10 8.69 8.23 -20.39
C THR A 10 9.48 9.45 -20.84
N LEU A 11 9.47 10.53 -20.05
CA LEU A 11 10.21 11.75 -20.37
C LEU A 11 11.71 11.55 -20.22
N ALA A 12 12.13 10.80 -19.19
CA ALA A 12 13.53 10.40 -19.05
C ALA A 12 13.98 9.55 -20.26
N ALA A 13 13.21 8.54 -20.66
CA ALA A 13 13.53 7.69 -21.80
C ALA A 13 13.72 8.48 -23.10
N ARG A 14 12.84 9.46 -23.37
CA ARG A 14 12.97 10.38 -24.52
C ARG A 14 14.22 11.25 -24.45
N HIS A 15 14.60 11.72 -23.27
CA HIS A 15 15.82 12.52 -23.09
C HIS A 15 17.09 11.75 -23.45
N PHE A 16 17.11 10.43 -23.22
CA PHE A 16 18.23 9.55 -23.57
C PHE A 16 18.05 8.87 -24.94
N ASP A 17 17.02 9.22 -25.70
CA ASP A 17 16.66 8.63 -27.00
C ASP A 17 16.53 7.09 -26.96
N LEU A 18 15.83 6.58 -25.94
CA LEU A 18 15.62 5.15 -25.73
C LEU A 18 14.15 4.77 -25.71
N PRO A 19 13.79 3.57 -26.21
CA PRO A 19 12.45 3.01 -26.03
C PRO A 19 12.08 2.91 -24.55
N VAL A 20 10.85 3.30 -24.19
CA VAL A 20 10.39 3.34 -22.79
C VAL A 20 10.50 1.97 -22.09
N LYS A 21 10.21 0.86 -22.80
CA LYS A 21 10.36 -0.50 -22.25
C LYS A 21 11.82 -0.83 -21.91
N LEU A 22 12.73 -0.47 -22.80
CA LEU A 22 14.17 -0.71 -22.61
C LEU A 22 14.70 0.16 -21.47
N PHE A 23 14.36 1.45 -21.46
CA PHE A 23 14.76 2.37 -20.39
C PHE A 23 14.22 1.92 -19.03
N ARG A 24 12.98 1.41 -18.97
CA ARG A 24 12.41 0.79 -17.77
C ARG A 24 13.24 -0.41 -17.30
N SER A 25 13.62 -1.31 -18.19
CA SER A 25 14.47 -2.43 -17.83
C SER A 25 15.78 -1.94 -17.19
N ILE A 26 16.45 -0.98 -17.82
CA ILE A 26 17.74 -0.43 -17.36
C ILE A 26 17.66 0.25 -15.97
N ILE A 27 16.61 1.03 -15.69
CA ILE A 27 16.48 1.68 -14.37
C ILE A 27 16.13 0.70 -13.24
N PHE A 28 15.58 -0.48 -13.57
CA PHE A 28 15.14 -1.49 -12.59
C PHE A 28 16.07 -2.70 -12.50
N THR A 29 16.99 -2.91 -13.45
CA THR A 29 18.01 -3.95 -13.39
C THR A 29 19.37 -3.38 -12.98
N THR A 30 20.22 -4.23 -12.39
CA THR A 30 21.62 -3.91 -12.07
C THR A 30 22.55 -3.96 -13.28
N ASP A 31 22.04 -4.32 -14.45
CA ASP A 31 22.82 -4.49 -15.68
C ASP A 31 23.04 -3.14 -16.40
N ARG A 32 23.77 -2.25 -15.72
CA ARG A 32 24.06 -0.88 -16.16
C ARG A 32 25.16 -0.82 -17.23
N PHE A 33 25.80 -1.95 -17.52
CA PHE A 33 26.98 -2.03 -18.38
C PHE A 33 26.64 -2.28 -19.87
N ALA A 34 25.41 -2.67 -20.18
CA ALA A 34 25.00 -2.94 -21.57
C ALA A 34 24.96 -1.68 -22.46
N TYR A 35 24.87 -0.46 -21.89
CA TYR A 35 24.79 0.78 -22.66
C TYR A 35 25.86 1.79 -22.26
N ARG A 36 26.93 1.87 -23.08
CA ARG A 36 28.07 2.79 -22.88
C ARG A 36 27.67 4.27 -22.71
N SER A 37 26.58 4.69 -23.35
CA SER A 37 26.04 6.05 -23.23
C SER A 37 25.43 6.36 -21.85
N LEU A 38 24.92 5.33 -21.17
CA LEU A 38 24.30 5.45 -19.85
C LEU A 38 25.24 5.12 -18.69
N ALA A 39 26.42 4.54 -18.97
CA ALA A 39 27.41 4.17 -17.95
C ALA A 39 27.89 5.34 -17.07
N LYS A 40 27.72 6.59 -17.54
CA LYS A 40 28.05 7.82 -16.79
C LYS A 40 26.91 8.33 -15.90
N TRP A 41 25.76 7.67 -15.91
CA TRP A 41 24.54 8.13 -15.25
C TRP A 41 24.12 7.20 -14.12
N THR A 42 23.62 7.79 -13.03
CA THR A 42 22.97 7.04 -11.95
C THR A 42 21.50 7.45 -11.90
N PHE A 43 20.62 6.46 -11.97
CA PHE A 43 19.17 6.67 -11.95
C PHE A 43 18.63 6.40 -10.55
N GLN A 44 17.81 7.33 -10.06
CA GLN A 44 17.02 7.14 -8.85
C GLN A 44 15.58 7.49 -9.18
N LEU A 45 14.67 6.53 -8.98
CA LEU A 45 13.26 6.79 -9.14
C LEU A 45 12.78 7.54 -7.90
N ALA A 46 12.52 8.84 -8.05
CA ALA A 46 11.83 9.60 -7.02
C ALA A 46 10.43 9.00 -6.87
N ARG A 47 10.20 8.30 -5.76
CA ARG A 47 8.85 7.83 -5.42
C ARG A 47 8.05 9.08 -5.09
N GLN A 48 7.09 9.41 -5.95
CA GLN A 48 6.12 10.42 -5.63
C GLN A 48 5.30 9.89 -4.45
N GLU A 49 5.62 10.35 -3.25
CA GLU A 49 4.75 10.21 -2.09
C GLU A 49 3.65 11.27 -2.21
N THR A 50 2.77 11.13 -3.21
CA THR A 50 1.53 11.90 -3.22
C THR A 50 0.59 11.22 -2.22
N ASN A 51 0.85 11.46 -0.94
CA ASN A 51 -0.17 11.24 0.07
C ASN A 51 -1.36 12.13 -0.32
N GLU A 52 -2.55 11.58 -0.22
CA GLU A 52 -3.76 12.39 -0.37
C GLU A 52 -3.84 13.37 0.81
N GLU A 53 -4.56 14.47 0.63
CA GLU A 53 -4.74 15.44 1.72
C GLU A 53 -5.37 14.77 2.95
N GLY A 54 -4.77 14.99 4.12
CA GLY A 54 -5.19 14.34 5.37
C GLY A 54 -4.92 12.84 5.46
N GLU A 55 -4.15 12.27 4.53
CA GLU A 55 -3.78 10.86 4.60
C GLU A 55 -2.59 10.61 5.53
N ALA A 56 -2.78 9.70 6.46
CA ALA A 56 -1.75 9.25 7.40
C ALA A 56 -1.61 7.73 7.31
N PHE A 57 -0.38 7.23 7.43
CA PHE A 57 -0.06 5.80 7.45
C PHE A 57 0.33 5.36 8.85
N ARG A 58 -0.12 4.18 9.27
CA ARG A 58 0.26 3.51 10.52
C ARG A 58 0.75 2.10 10.25
N SER A 59 1.75 1.66 11.02
CA SER A 59 2.30 0.30 10.89
C SER A 59 1.26 -0.76 11.25
N ILE A 60 1.36 -1.90 10.57
CA ILE A 60 0.60 -3.12 10.88
C ILE A 60 1.52 -4.01 11.73
N PRO A 61 1.50 -3.89 13.08
CA PRO A 61 2.57 -4.39 13.94
C PRO A 61 2.72 -5.92 13.89
N PHE A 62 1.63 -6.65 13.69
CA PHE A 62 1.62 -8.11 13.59
C PHE A 62 2.15 -8.66 12.25
N LEU A 63 2.51 -7.79 11.30
CA LEU A 63 3.16 -8.15 10.02
C LEU A 63 4.60 -7.65 9.97
N ARG A 64 5.27 -7.53 11.12
CA ARG A 64 6.69 -7.17 11.18
C ARG A 64 7.54 -8.33 10.63
N ASP A 65 8.51 -8.01 9.78
CA ASP A 65 9.49 -8.96 9.28
C ASP A 65 10.66 -9.15 10.25
N GLU A 66 11.52 -10.13 9.97
CA GLU A 66 12.71 -10.45 10.77
C GLU A 66 13.70 -9.27 10.89
N ARG A 67 13.63 -8.30 9.98
CA ARG A 67 14.47 -7.08 9.97
C ARG A 67 13.81 -5.94 10.75
N GLY A 68 12.70 -6.20 11.42
CA GLY A 68 11.96 -5.24 12.21
C GLY A 68 11.10 -4.28 11.38
N LYS A 69 10.95 -4.45 10.07
CA LYS A 69 10.10 -3.60 9.23
C LYS A 69 8.69 -4.17 9.13
N ALA A 70 7.69 -3.31 9.22
CA ALA A 70 6.29 -3.69 9.04
C ALA A 70 5.69 -2.93 7.86
N PRO A 71 4.78 -3.55 7.08
CA PRO A 71 3.93 -2.80 6.16
C PRO A 71 3.06 -1.81 6.94
N MET A 72 2.55 -0.80 6.26
CA MET A 72 1.69 0.22 6.84
C MET A 72 0.36 0.29 6.09
N VAL A 73 -0.69 0.73 6.77
CA VAL A 73 -2.00 1.01 6.17
C VAL A 73 -2.39 2.45 6.45
N SER A 74 -3.00 3.10 5.47
CA SER A 74 -3.47 4.47 5.57
C SER A 74 -4.92 4.55 6.01
N ASN A 75 -5.30 5.69 6.61
CA ASN A 75 -6.70 6.00 6.94
C ASN A 75 -7.59 6.15 5.69
N LYS A 76 -7.02 6.21 4.48
CA LYS A 76 -7.76 6.25 3.21
C LYS A 76 -7.83 4.89 2.51
N GLY A 77 -7.41 3.81 3.17
CA GLY A 77 -7.52 2.46 2.63
C GLY A 77 -6.41 2.06 1.65
N ARG A 78 -5.25 2.74 1.70
CA ARG A 78 -4.05 2.38 0.92
C ARG A 78 -3.06 1.61 1.79
N VAL A 79 -2.34 0.66 1.21
CA VAL A 79 -1.34 -0.15 1.91
C VAL A 79 0.05 0.15 1.35
N ARG A 80 1.00 0.41 2.25
CA ARG A 80 2.41 0.62 1.97
C ARG A 80 3.19 -0.63 2.33
N HIS A 81 3.80 -1.29 1.34
CA HIS A 81 4.69 -2.43 1.54
C HIS A 81 5.98 -2.01 2.27
N THR A 82 6.70 -2.96 2.85
CA THR A 82 8.02 -2.72 3.48
C THR A 82 9.06 -2.19 2.50
N ASN A 83 8.90 -2.47 1.20
CA ASN A 83 9.74 -1.92 0.15
C ASN A 83 9.36 -0.48 -0.24
N GLY A 84 8.33 0.13 0.36
CA GLY A 84 7.85 1.49 0.12
C GLY A 84 6.79 1.64 -0.99
N ARG A 85 6.40 0.56 -1.69
CA ARG A 85 5.33 0.62 -2.69
C ARG A 85 3.98 0.84 -2.01
N VAL A 86 3.19 1.82 -2.48
CA VAL A 86 1.81 2.07 -2.04
C VAL A 86 0.82 1.51 -3.06
N THR A 87 -0.26 0.89 -2.60
CA THR A 87 -1.30 0.30 -3.46
C THR A 87 -2.67 0.27 -2.76
N LEU A 88 -3.75 0.27 -3.53
CA LEU A 88 -5.10 -0.03 -3.04
C LEU A 88 -5.34 -1.55 -2.89
N GLY A 89 -4.42 -2.38 -3.36
CA GLY A 89 -4.65 -3.81 -3.54
C GLY A 89 -5.48 -4.12 -4.79
N CYS A 90 -5.89 -5.37 -4.92
CA CYS A 90 -6.68 -5.87 -6.04
C CYS A 90 -8.15 -6.02 -5.63
N LEU A 91 -9.07 -5.61 -6.49
CA LEU A 91 -10.51 -5.81 -6.30
C LEU A 91 -10.88 -7.27 -6.59
N THR A 92 -11.66 -7.90 -5.72
CA THR A 92 -12.20 -9.24 -5.94
C THR A 92 -13.54 -9.18 -6.67
N SER A 93 -13.99 -10.31 -7.21
CA SER A 93 -15.34 -10.46 -7.77
C SER A 93 -16.46 -10.16 -6.76
N LEU A 94 -16.17 -10.24 -5.46
CA LEU A 94 -17.10 -9.95 -4.37
C LEU A 94 -17.12 -8.47 -3.95
N GLY A 95 -16.37 -7.61 -4.65
CA GLY A 95 -16.31 -6.16 -4.40
C GLY A 95 -15.33 -5.73 -3.30
N TYR A 96 -14.58 -6.65 -2.70
CA TYR A 96 -13.62 -6.32 -1.64
C TYR A 96 -12.20 -6.15 -2.18
N ARG A 97 -11.45 -5.20 -1.63
CA ARG A 97 -10.01 -5.07 -1.92
C ARG A 97 -9.20 -6.05 -1.08
N ARG A 98 -8.26 -6.76 -1.72
CA ARG A 98 -7.30 -7.68 -1.08
C ARG A 98 -5.86 -7.34 -1.45
N ILE A 99 -4.94 -7.71 -0.56
CA ILE A 99 -3.49 -7.54 -0.77
C ILE A 99 -2.73 -8.75 -0.25
N GLN A 100 -1.66 -9.13 -0.95
CA GLN A 100 -0.71 -10.12 -0.46
C GLN A 100 0.39 -9.45 0.36
N LEU A 101 0.51 -9.84 1.63
CA LEU A 101 1.60 -9.43 2.54
C LEU A 101 2.17 -10.70 3.19
N GLN A 102 3.49 -10.81 3.28
CA GLN A 102 4.17 -11.98 3.88
C GLN A 102 3.58 -13.33 3.41
N SER A 103 3.38 -13.46 2.10
CA SER A 103 2.80 -14.66 1.45
C SER A 103 1.36 -15.01 1.83
N ARG A 104 0.64 -14.16 2.58
CA ARG A 104 -0.77 -14.34 2.94
C ARG A 104 -1.65 -13.27 2.32
N MET A 105 -2.89 -13.64 2.00
CA MET A 105 -3.89 -12.71 1.47
C MET A 105 -4.65 -12.07 2.62
N HIS A 106 -4.73 -10.75 2.61
CA HIS A 106 -5.44 -9.95 3.61
C HIS A 106 -6.51 -9.08 2.94
N GLN A 107 -7.64 -8.88 3.60
CA GLN A 107 -8.64 -7.89 3.20
C GLN A 107 -8.21 -6.50 3.66
N VAL A 108 -8.28 -5.52 2.76
CA VAL A 108 -7.80 -4.16 3.04
C VAL A 108 -8.65 -3.49 4.12
N HIS A 109 -9.98 -3.59 4.07
CA HIS A 109 -10.86 -3.03 5.12
C HIS A 109 -10.53 -3.58 6.51
N ARG A 110 -10.26 -4.88 6.65
CA ARG A 110 -9.87 -5.47 7.95
C ARG A 110 -8.55 -4.89 8.45
N LEU A 111 -7.55 -4.74 7.57
CA LEU A 111 -6.28 -4.11 7.96
C LEU A 111 -6.48 -2.66 8.41
N VAL A 112 -7.31 -1.89 7.71
CA VAL A 112 -7.64 -0.50 8.09
C VAL A 112 -8.33 -0.49 9.46
N ALA A 113 -9.39 -1.28 9.64
CA ALA A 113 -10.15 -1.33 10.89
C ALA A 113 -9.31 -1.80 12.08
N LEU A 114 -8.44 -2.80 11.90
CA LEU A 114 -7.53 -3.28 12.95
C LEU A 114 -6.57 -2.19 13.44
N VAL A 115 -6.15 -1.29 12.55
CA VAL A 115 -5.15 -0.26 12.88
C VAL A 115 -5.80 1.05 13.33
N TRP A 116 -6.87 1.46 12.64
CA TRP A 116 -7.52 2.76 12.86
C TRP A 116 -8.68 2.66 13.86
N GLN A 117 -9.42 1.55 13.88
CA GLN A 117 -10.55 1.29 14.78
C GLN A 117 -10.19 0.32 15.93
N HIS A 118 -8.91 0.27 16.31
CA HIS A 118 -8.42 -0.59 17.41
C HIS A 118 -9.06 -0.25 18.77
N ARG A 119 -9.54 0.98 18.99
CA ARG A 119 -10.24 1.37 20.22
C ARG A 119 -11.60 0.67 20.31
N GLN A 120 -12.41 0.79 19.26
CA GLN A 120 -13.71 0.12 19.16
C GLN A 120 -13.56 -1.40 19.29
N LEU A 121 -12.56 -1.99 18.61
CA LEU A 121 -12.27 -3.42 18.74
C LEU A 121 -12.00 -3.80 20.20
N ARG A 122 -11.14 -3.05 20.91
CA ARG A 122 -10.83 -3.32 22.33
C ARG A 122 -12.06 -3.21 23.24
N GLU A 123 -12.93 -2.24 22.99
CA GLU A 123 -14.17 -2.09 23.77
C GLU A 123 -15.11 -3.29 23.57
N LEU A 124 -15.25 -3.79 22.35
CA LEU A 124 -16.04 -5.00 22.08
C LEU A 124 -15.45 -6.24 22.75
N LEU A 125 -14.12 -6.40 22.69
CA LEU A 125 -13.44 -7.49 23.38
C LEU A 125 -13.62 -7.42 24.91
N GLN A 126 -13.59 -6.23 25.50
CA GLN A 126 -13.84 -6.02 26.93
C GLN A 126 -15.29 -6.33 27.34
N LYS A 127 -16.25 -6.16 26.42
CA LYS A 127 -17.66 -6.55 26.62
C LYS A 127 -17.90 -8.05 26.50
N GLY A 128 -16.86 -8.85 26.24
CA GLY A 128 -16.95 -10.31 26.14
C GLY A 128 -17.21 -10.83 24.73
N HIS A 129 -17.19 -9.97 23.70
CA HIS A 129 -17.20 -10.47 22.32
C HIS A 129 -15.85 -11.12 21.98
N GLU A 130 -15.88 -12.18 21.20
CA GLU A 130 -14.67 -12.81 20.67
C GLU A 130 -14.31 -12.23 19.30
N GLU A 131 -13.02 -12.06 19.02
CA GLU A 131 -12.54 -11.48 17.74
C GLU A 131 -13.07 -12.24 16.50
N ARG A 132 -13.26 -13.56 16.62
CA ARG A 132 -13.79 -14.41 15.54
C ARG A 132 -15.25 -14.14 15.17
N ASP A 133 -15.98 -13.46 16.06
CA ASP A 133 -17.38 -13.10 15.90
C ASP A 133 -17.57 -11.62 15.61
N LEU A 134 -16.48 -10.89 15.38
CA LEU A 134 -16.48 -9.50 14.95
C LEU A 134 -16.21 -9.41 13.45
N GLU A 135 -17.06 -8.67 12.75
CA GLU A 135 -16.91 -8.34 11.34
C GLU A 135 -16.78 -6.84 11.14
N VAL A 136 -16.14 -6.45 10.04
CA VAL A 136 -15.98 -5.04 9.67
C VAL A 136 -17.09 -4.67 8.70
N HIS A 137 -17.90 -3.69 9.09
CA HIS A 137 -19.00 -3.16 8.31
C HIS A 137 -18.61 -1.84 7.62
N HIS A 138 -19.04 -1.69 6.37
CA HIS A 138 -18.94 -0.46 5.57
C HIS A 138 -20.21 0.37 5.77
N VAL A 139 -20.10 1.51 6.45
CA VAL A 139 -21.26 2.34 6.85
C VAL A 139 -22.07 2.82 5.65
N ASP A 140 -21.41 3.14 4.53
CA ASP A 140 -22.05 3.57 3.28
C ASP A 140 -22.53 2.41 2.38
N GLY A 141 -22.26 1.16 2.73
CA GLY A 141 -22.53 -0.02 1.91
C GLY A 141 -21.59 -0.22 0.71
N ASP A 142 -20.65 0.70 0.44
CA ASP A 142 -19.65 0.60 -0.62
C ASP A 142 -18.38 -0.11 -0.12
N LYS A 143 -18.26 -1.39 -0.50
CA LYS A 143 -17.11 -2.27 -0.18
C LYS A 143 -15.78 -1.77 -0.73
N THR A 144 -15.78 -0.82 -1.66
CA THR A 144 -14.58 -0.23 -2.24
C THR A 144 -14.08 0.99 -1.44
N ASN A 145 -14.95 1.63 -0.66
CA ASN A 145 -14.63 2.74 0.23
C ASN A 145 -14.04 2.21 1.55
N ASN A 146 -12.72 2.01 1.56
CA ASN A 146 -12.00 1.50 2.72
C ASN A 146 -11.42 2.61 3.60
N THR A 147 -12.03 3.80 3.61
CA THR A 147 -11.61 4.89 4.51
C THR A 147 -11.92 4.52 5.95
N ALA A 148 -11.04 4.87 6.89
CA ALA A 148 -11.19 4.48 8.30
C ALA A 148 -12.52 4.96 8.90
N GLU A 149 -12.97 6.16 8.52
CA GLU A 149 -14.24 6.75 8.95
C GLU A 149 -15.47 5.99 8.44
N ASN A 150 -15.35 5.27 7.32
CA ASN A 150 -16.41 4.45 6.76
C ASN A 150 -16.47 3.03 7.33
N LEU A 151 -15.54 2.66 8.22
CA LEU A 151 -15.43 1.30 8.75
C LEU A 151 -15.72 1.25 10.23
N GLN A 152 -16.48 0.24 10.65
CA GLN A 152 -16.77 -0.04 12.05
C GLN A 152 -16.77 -1.55 12.33
N TRP A 153 -16.44 -1.94 13.55
CA TRP A 153 -16.60 -3.31 14.04
C TRP A 153 -18.03 -3.55 14.51
N LEU A 154 -18.64 -4.65 14.06
CA LEU A 154 -19.93 -5.15 14.52
C LEU A 154 -19.79 -6.59 14.99
N SER A 155 -20.64 -7.00 15.94
CA SER A 155 -20.79 -8.43 16.25
C SER A 155 -21.59 -9.13 15.16
N LYS A 156 -21.38 -10.43 14.95
CA LYS A 156 -22.14 -11.24 13.97
C LYS A 156 -23.66 -11.20 14.16
N LEU A 157 -24.13 -10.86 15.36
CA LEU A 157 -25.57 -10.71 15.66
C LEU A 157 -26.15 -9.39 15.13
N GLU A 158 -25.29 -8.41 14.83
CA GLU A 158 -25.66 -7.03 14.46
C GLU A 158 -25.29 -6.70 13.00
N HIS A 159 -24.61 -7.61 12.28
CA HIS A 159 -24.17 -7.45 10.90
C HIS A 159 -25.15 -8.09 9.91
#